data_AF-A0A2T7CSV9-F1
#
_entry.id   AF-A0A2T7CSV9-F1
#
_cell.length_a   1.000
_cell.length_b   1.000
_cell.length_c   1.000
_cell.angle_alpha   90.00
_cell.angle_beta   90.00
_cell.angle_gamma   90.00
#
_symmetry.space_group_name_H-M   'P 1'
#
loop_
_entity.id
_entity.type
_entity.pdbx_description
1 polymer ?
#
loop_
_entity_poly.entity_id
_entity_poly.type
_entity_poly.pdbx_seq_one_letter_code
_entity_poly.pdbx_strand_id
1 'polypeptide(L)'
;MMGPEVAARLAVVLLLAAAAAGHGGVQPLSRIAIHRARVALDASAAVRASPALLGTKGEDTAWVSVDFVAPHPSGDDWIGIFSPSNFNSSTCPGSHGSGSGPVICSAPIKYQFANYSSDYGKSGKGTLKFQLINQRQDFSFALFTGGLLNPKLIAVSIAIAFANPKAPVYPRLAQGKSWNEMTVTWTSGYDITEAYPFVEWGMKWRPGVRTAAGTVTFDRESICGMANTKIFNIISQK
;
A
#
# COMPACT_ATOMS: atom_id res chain seq x y z
N MET A 1 -15.80 -27.66 -44.71
CA MET A 1 -16.23 -28.48 -43.56
C MET A 1 -15.02 -28.66 -42.66
N MET A 2 -14.98 -28.00 -41.49
CA MET A 2 -13.90 -28.20 -40.52
C MET A 2 -14.06 -29.57 -39.86
N GLY A 3 -12.97 -30.35 -39.81
CA GLY A 3 -12.97 -31.68 -39.20
C GLY A 3 -13.14 -31.63 -37.68
N PRO A 4 -13.67 -32.70 -37.05
CA PRO A 4 -14.02 -32.72 -35.64
C PRO A 4 -12.83 -32.43 -34.70
N GLU A 5 -11.59 -32.77 -35.10
CA GLU A 5 -10.39 -32.45 -34.32
C GLU A 5 -10.03 -30.95 -34.29
N VAL A 6 -10.30 -30.23 -35.38
CA VAL A 6 -10.01 -28.78 -35.48
C VAL A 6 -11.01 -28.00 -34.62
N ALA A 7 -12.28 -28.43 -34.61
CA ALA A 7 -13.30 -27.87 -33.74
C ALA A 7 -13.00 -28.08 -32.25
N ALA A 8 -12.51 -29.28 -31.88
CA ALA A 8 -12.13 -29.58 -30.50
C ALA A 8 -10.92 -28.75 -30.03
N ARG A 9 -9.92 -28.55 -30.88
CA ARG A 9 -8.75 -27.71 -30.55
C ARG A 9 -9.10 -26.23 -30.43
N LEU A 10 -9.99 -25.71 -31.29
CA LEU A 10 -10.50 -24.33 -31.17
C LEU A 10 -11.33 -24.13 -29.89
N ALA A 11 -12.14 -25.10 -29.51
CA ALA A 11 -12.92 -25.05 -28.27
C ALA A 11 -12.03 -25.03 -27.02
N VAL A 12 -10.95 -25.82 -26.99
CA VAL A 12 -9.99 -25.85 -25.87
C VAL A 12 -9.21 -24.52 -25.77
N VAL A 13 -8.83 -23.92 -26.90
CA VAL A 13 -8.15 -22.60 -26.93
C VAL A 13 -9.10 -21.47 -26.47
N LEU A 14 -10.39 -21.52 -26.83
CA LEU A 14 -11.39 -20.57 -26.36
C LEU A 14 -11.71 -20.73 -24.86
N LEU A 15 -11.73 -21.96 -24.34
CA LEU A 15 -11.89 -22.24 -22.90
C LEU A 15 -10.67 -21.81 -22.07
N LEU A 16 -9.46 -21.91 -22.62
CA LEU A 16 -8.24 -21.39 -21.98
C LEU A 16 -8.17 -19.85 -22.03
N ALA A 17 -8.68 -19.22 -23.08
CA ALA A 17 -8.76 -17.76 -23.18
C ALA A 17 -9.81 -17.16 -22.21
N ALA A 18 -10.87 -17.91 -21.89
CA ALA A 18 -11.89 -17.45 -20.93
C ALA A 18 -11.42 -17.45 -19.47
N ALA A 19 -10.37 -18.22 -19.12
CA ALA A 19 -9.78 -18.21 -17.78
C ALA A 19 -8.85 -17.01 -17.52
N ALA A 20 -8.49 -16.25 -18.57
CA ALA A 20 -7.71 -15.02 -18.48
C ALA A 20 -8.58 -13.74 -18.51
N ALA A 21 -9.90 -13.87 -18.30
CA ALA A 21 -10.75 -12.73 -18.01
C ALA A 21 -10.43 -12.21 -16.61
N GLY A 22 -9.42 -11.33 -16.55
CA GLY A 22 -9.11 -10.53 -15.37
C GLY A 22 -10.40 -9.96 -14.81
N HIS A 23 -10.66 -10.23 -13.53
CA HIS A 23 -11.79 -9.65 -12.83
C HIS A 23 -11.73 -8.13 -13.05
N GLY A 24 -12.84 -7.58 -13.57
CA GLY A 24 -12.93 -6.21 -14.08
C GLY A 24 -12.38 -5.17 -13.11
N GLY A 25 -11.96 -4.02 -13.65
CA GLY A 25 -11.17 -2.92 -13.06
C GLY A 25 -11.67 -2.28 -11.77
N VAL A 26 -12.04 -3.10 -10.79
CA VAL A 26 -12.33 -2.76 -9.41
C VAL A 26 -11.00 -2.67 -8.68
N GLN A 27 -10.78 -1.54 -8.03
CA GLN A 27 -9.58 -1.29 -7.24
C GLN A 27 -9.42 -2.38 -6.16
N PRO A 28 -8.29 -3.12 -6.08
CA PRO A 28 -8.20 -4.30 -5.22
C PRO A 28 -8.48 -4.05 -3.73
N LEU A 29 -8.10 -2.88 -3.20
CA LEU A 29 -8.35 -2.55 -1.79
C LEU A 29 -9.83 -2.33 -1.48
N SER A 30 -10.66 -1.99 -2.48
CA SER A 30 -12.10 -1.77 -2.31
C SER A 30 -12.85 -3.07 -2.05
N ARG A 31 -12.20 -4.22 -2.28
CA ARG A 31 -12.71 -5.55 -1.91
C ARG A 31 -12.59 -5.84 -0.42
N ILE A 32 -11.78 -5.07 0.31
CA ILE A 32 -11.56 -5.24 1.74
C ILE A 32 -12.66 -4.49 2.50
N ALA A 33 -13.51 -5.25 3.18
CA ALA A 33 -14.49 -4.72 4.12
C ALA A 33 -13.81 -4.32 5.44
N ILE A 34 -12.83 -3.41 5.37
CA ILE A 34 -11.98 -3.04 6.52
C ILE A 34 -12.81 -2.51 7.69
N HIS A 35 -13.91 -1.82 7.41
CA HIS A 35 -14.87 -1.34 8.41
C HIS A 35 -15.54 -2.46 9.25
N ARG A 36 -15.44 -3.72 8.83
CA ARG A 36 -15.90 -4.90 9.58
C ARG A 36 -14.78 -5.59 10.33
N ALA A 37 -13.53 -5.15 10.14
CA ALA A 37 -12.37 -5.78 10.72
C ALA A 37 -12.41 -5.71 12.25
N ARG A 38 -12.18 -6.86 12.88
CA ARG A 38 -12.14 -7.00 14.33
C ARG A 38 -10.75 -7.40 14.80
N VAL A 39 -10.36 -6.89 15.95
CA VAL A 39 -9.13 -7.33 16.62
C VAL A 39 -9.39 -8.65 17.34
N ALA A 40 -8.61 -9.67 17.02
CA ALA A 40 -8.66 -11.00 17.60
C ALA A 40 -7.24 -11.57 17.69
N LEU A 41 -6.36 -10.86 18.42
CA LEU A 41 -4.94 -11.22 18.53
C LEU A 41 -4.79 -12.64 19.06
N ASP A 42 -3.91 -13.40 18.42
CA ASP A 42 -3.61 -14.79 18.78
C ASP A 42 -2.14 -14.88 19.19
N ALA A 43 -1.87 -15.38 20.40
CA ALA A 43 -0.50 -15.52 20.92
C ALA A 43 0.36 -16.51 20.12
N SER A 44 -0.26 -17.39 19.33
CA SER A 44 0.41 -18.36 18.46
C SER A 44 0.64 -17.81 17.04
N ALA A 45 0.07 -16.65 16.71
CA ALA A 45 0.31 -15.96 15.46
C ALA A 45 1.43 -14.93 15.58
N ALA A 46 2.21 -14.74 14.52
CA ALA A 46 3.23 -13.69 14.49
C ALA A 46 3.45 -13.17 13.07
N VAL A 47 3.88 -11.91 12.99
CA VAL A 47 4.34 -11.26 11.76
C VAL A 47 5.62 -10.50 12.07
N ARG A 48 6.66 -10.69 11.27
CA ARG A 48 7.97 -10.05 11.44
C ARG A 48 8.39 -9.44 10.12
N ALA A 49 8.68 -8.15 10.13
CA ALA A 49 9.17 -7.43 8.97
C ALA A 49 10.66 -7.16 9.11
N SER A 50 11.42 -7.34 8.03
CA SER A 50 12.85 -7.07 8.00
C SER A 50 13.31 -6.52 6.64
N PRO A 51 14.28 -5.59 6.61
CA PRO A 51 14.90 -4.92 7.77
C PRO A 51 13.98 -3.86 8.40
N ALA A 52 14.30 -3.43 9.63
CA ALA A 52 13.52 -2.40 10.34
C ALA A 52 13.79 -0.96 9.86
N LEU A 53 14.99 -0.72 9.32
CA LEU A 53 15.41 0.57 8.78
C LEU A 53 15.67 0.45 7.27
N LEU A 54 15.00 1.29 6.48
CA LEU A 54 15.03 1.28 5.02
C LEU A 54 15.76 2.52 4.47
N GLY A 55 16.26 2.45 3.23
CA GLY A 55 16.79 3.63 2.52
C GLY A 55 17.99 4.31 3.17
N THR A 56 18.90 3.54 3.77
CA THR A 56 20.04 4.07 4.53
C THR A 56 21.06 4.83 3.67
N LYS A 57 21.02 4.68 2.34
CA LYS A 57 21.86 5.42 1.39
C LYS A 57 21.06 6.47 0.61
N GLY A 58 19.87 6.84 1.10
CA GLY A 58 18.99 7.82 0.46
C GLY A 58 18.03 7.22 -0.57
N GLU A 59 17.89 5.90 -0.62
CA GLU A 59 16.91 5.25 -1.49
C GLU A 59 15.48 5.56 -1.03
N ASP A 60 14.59 5.80 -1.99
CA ASP A 60 13.16 6.03 -1.78
C ASP A 60 12.32 4.77 -2.01
N THR A 61 12.97 3.64 -2.26
CA THR A 61 12.36 2.32 -2.43
C THR A 61 13.22 1.25 -1.74
N ALA A 62 12.56 0.25 -1.15
CA ALA A 62 13.26 -0.84 -0.45
C ALA A 62 12.46 -2.13 -0.47
N TRP A 63 13.16 -3.26 -0.55
CA TRP A 63 12.56 -4.58 -0.37
C TRP A 63 12.46 -4.92 1.12
N VAL A 64 11.30 -5.42 1.53
CA VAL A 64 11.01 -5.89 2.89
C VAL A 64 10.54 -7.34 2.81
N SER A 65 11.19 -8.21 3.58
CA SER A 65 10.76 -9.59 3.82
C SER A 65 9.85 -9.62 5.03
N VAL A 66 8.71 -10.28 4.88
CA VAL A 66 7.69 -10.43 5.91
C VAL A 66 7.50 -11.90 6.18
N ASP A 67 8.01 -12.36 7.31
CA ASP A 67 7.83 -13.72 7.81
C ASP A 67 6.62 -13.75 8.73
N PHE A 68 5.81 -14.78 8.60
CA PHE A 68 4.58 -14.89 9.38
C PHE A 68 4.23 -16.33 9.72
N VAL A 69 3.46 -16.49 10.79
CA VAL A 69 2.89 -17.77 11.23
C VAL A 69 1.44 -17.55 11.66
N ALA A 70 0.57 -18.46 11.25
CA ALA A 70 -0.81 -18.57 11.68
C ALA A 70 -1.07 -20.00 12.22
N PRO A 71 -1.74 -20.15 13.37
CA PRO A 71 -2.02 -21.47 13.95
C PRO A 71 -3.03 -22.29 13.15
N HIS A 72 -3.95 -21.61 12.44
CA HIS A 72 -5.01 -22.23 11.64
C HIS A 72 -4.98 -21.65 10.23
N PRO A 73 -4.04 -22.07 9.35
CA PRO A 73 -3.90 -21.49 8.03
C PRO A 73 -5.13 -21.73 7.17
N SER A 74 -5.57 -20.67 6.51
CA SER A 74 -6.66 -20.69 5.53
C SER A 74 -6.22 -20.05 4.21
N GLY A 75 -6.82 -20.50 3.11
CA GLY A 75 -6.55 -19.96 1.77
C GLY A 75 -6.97 -18.49 1.59
N ASP A 76 -7.75 -17.94 2.52
CA ASP A 76 -8.23 -16.56 2.52
C ASP A 76 -7.49 -15.67 3.53
N ASP A 77 -6.48 -16.19 4.24
CA ASP A 77 -5.64 -15.40 5.14
C ASP A 77 -4.75 -14.44 4.34
N TRP A 78 -4.50 -13.26 4.88
CA TRP A 78 -3.83 -12.19 4.13
C TRP A 78 -3.02 -11.26 5.03
N ILE A 79 -1.98 -10.67 4.44
CA ILE A 79 -1.16 -9.63 5.08
C ILE A 79 -1.52 -8.28 4.49
N GLY A 80 -1.90 -7.34 5.35
CA GLY A 80 -2.08 -5.94 5.03
C GLY A 80 -0.87 -5.11 5.45
N ILE A 81 -0.48 -4.16 4.61
CA ILE A 81 0.56 -3.17 4.91
C ILE A 81 -0.13 -1.86 5.27
N PHE A 82 0.21 -1.28 6.43
CA PHE A 82 -0.40 -0.06 6.92
C PHE A 82 0.65 1.02 7.08
N SER A 83 0.28 2.24 6.74
CA SER A 83 1.07 3.45 6.94
C SER A 83 0.08 4.58 7.26
N PRO A 84 0.14 5.23 8.43
CA PRO A 84 1.08 5.01 9.52
C PRO A 84 0.97 3.62 10.18
N SER A 85 1.99 3.24 10.96
CA SER A 85 2.07 1.94 11.64
C SER A 85 1.00 1.75 12.74
N ASN A 86 0.51 2.84 13.34
CA ASN A 86 -0.48 2.82 14.43
C ASN A 86 -1.94 2.77 13.92
N PHE A 87 -2.22 1.90 12.96
CA PHE A 87 -3.47 1.90 12.20
C PHE A 87 -4.74 1.57 13.01
N ASN A 88 -4.61 0.96 14.19
CA ASN A 88 -5.70 0.60 15.10
C ASN A 88 -6.13 1.74 16.05
N SER A 89 -5.42 2.87 16.05
CA SER A 89 -5.65 3.99 16.98
C SER A 89 -6.77 4.93 16.56
N SER A 90 -7.38 4.73 15.38
CA SER A 90 -8.36 5.66 14.81
C SER A 90 -9.81 5.35 15.22
N THR A 91 -10.50 6.34 15.78
CA THR A 91 -11.95 6.29 15.99
C THR A 91 -12.66 6.36 14.65
N CYS A 92 -13.42 5.34 14.26
CA CYS A 92 -14.10 5.37 12.97
C CYS A 92 -15.38 6.20 13.04
N PRO A 93 -15.59 7.14 12.09
CA PRO A 93 -16.86 7.82 11.95
C PRO A 93 -17.94 6.87 11.40
N GLY A 94 -19.14 6.90 12.00
CA GLY A 94 -20.35 6.24 11.49
C GLY A 94 -20.96 5.14 12.38
N SER A 95 -22.15 4.66 12.01
CA SER A 95 -22.82 3.52 12.66
C SER A 95 -22.06 2.25 12.33
N HIS A 96 -21.26 1.80 13.28
CA HIS A 96 -20.55 0.52 13.20
C HIS A 96 -21.56 -0.62 13.15
N GLY A 97 -21.29 -1.65 12.35
CA GLY A 97 -22.07 -2.89 12.42
C GLY A 97 -22.11 -3.36 13.88
N SER A 98 -23.29 -3.82 14.33
CA SER A 98 -23.68 -4.18 15.70
C SER A 98 -22.88 -5.34 16.31
N GLY A 99 -21.55 -5.27 16.27
CA GLY A 99 -20.63 -6.26 16.84
C GLY A 99 -19.74 -5.61 17.89
N SER A 100 -19.48 -6.36 18.95
CA SER A 100 -18.54 -6.02 20.03
C SER A 100 -17.08 -6.07 19.53
N GLY A 101 -16.23 -5.21 20.09
CA GLY A 101 -14.77 -5.24 19.90
C GLY A 101 -14.19 -4.06 19.08
N PRO A 102 -12.88 -3.77 19.23
CA PRO A 102 -12.23 -2.67 18.53
C PRO A 102 -12.26 -2.87 17.02
N VAL A 103 -12.58 -1.80 16.29
CA VAL A 103 -12.72 -1.80 14.83
C VAL A 103 -11.49 -1.16 14.20
N ILE A 104 -10.98 -1.74 13.11
CA ILE A 104 -9.90 -1.16 12.32
C ILE A 104 -10.53 -0.36 11.17
N CYS A 105 -10.09 0.88 10.97
CA CYS A 105 -10.70 1.77 9.97
C CYS A 105 -9.74 2.45 9.01
N SER A 106 -8.44 2.29 9.26
CA SER A 106 -7.41 2.65 8.30
C SER A 106 -7.38 1.60 7.19
N ALA A 107 -7.50 2.01 5.93
CA ALA A 107 -7.26 1.10 4.82
C ALA A 107 -5.76 0.78 4.71
N PRO A 108 -5.38 -0.48 4.40
CA PRO A 108 -4.01 -0.81 4.09
C PRO A 108 -3.59 -0.15 2.77
N ILE A 109 -2.29 0.12 2.60
CA ILE A 109 -1.71 0.67 1.36
C ILE A 109 -1.61 -0.39 0.26
N LYS A 110 -1.46 -1.65 0.70
CA LYS A 110 -1.31 -2.84 -0.14
C LYS A 110 -1.65 -4.06 0.72
N TYR A 111 -2.04 -5.14 0.07
CA TYR A 111 -2.17 -6.44 0.72
C TYR A 111 -1.73 -7.57 -0.21
N GLN A 112 -1.53 -8.75 0.36
CA GLN A 112 -1.33 -9.99 -0.38
C GLN A 112 -1.85 -11.17 0.45
N PHE A 113 -2.41 -12.19 -0.22
CA PHE A 113 -2.81 -13.42 0.44
C PHE A 113 -1.59 -14.21 0.94
N ALA A 114 -1.74 -14.82 2.11
CA ALA A 114 -0.71 -15.62 2.77
C ALA A 114 -0.31 -16.85 1.94
N ASN A 115 -1.27 -17.44 1.21
CA ASN A 115 -1.06 -18.58 0.32
C ASN A 115 -0.23 -18.27 -0.95
N TYR A 116 0.15 -17.01 -1.17
CA TYR A 116 1.18 -16.69 -2.17
C TYR A 116 2.53 -17.31 -1.79
N SER A 117 2.76 -17.59 -0.50
CA SER A 117 3.81 -18.48 -0.04
C SER A 117 3.35 -19.93 -0.13
N SER A 118 4.05 -20.75 -0.93
CA SER A 118 3.65 -22.13 -1.26
C SER A 118 3.46 -23.05 -0.05
N ASP A 119 4.20 -22.79 1.03
CA ASP A 119 4.26 -23.68 2.20
C ASP A 119 3.23 -23.33 3.27
N TYR A 120 2.54 -22.20 3.11
CA TYR A 120 1.63 -21.65 4.10
C TYR A 120 0.46 -22.59 4.41
N GLY A 121 -0.20 -23.12 3.37
CA GLY A 121 -1.37 -23.99 3.54
C GLY A 121 -1.06 -25.31 4.27
N LYS A 122 0.21 -25.72 4.34
CA LYS A 122 0.63 -26.95 5.02
C LYS A 122 1.18 -26.70 6.42
N SER A 123 1.99 -25.65 6.57
CA SER A 123 2.78 -25.40 7.78
C SER A 123 2.24 -24.29 8.67
N GLY A 124 1.31 -23.48 8.15
CA GLY A 124 0.91 -22.23 8.78
C GLY A 124 1.97 -21.13 8.72
N LYS A 125 3.12 -21.38 8.08
CA LYS A 125 4.26 -20.46 8.00
C LYS A 125 4.49 -20.02 6.56
N GLY A 126 4.89 -18.77 6.38
CA GLY A 126 5.24 -18.27 5.06
C GLY A 126 6.12 -17.04 5.13
N THR A 127 6.63 -16.68 3.96
CA THR A 127 7.41 -15.46 3.74
C THR A 127 6.88 -14.77 2.49
N LEU A 128 6.62 -13.47 2.60
CA LEU A 128 6.29 -12.59 1.48
C LEU A 128 7.36 -11.51 1.33
N LYS A 129 7.62 -11.08 0.10
CA LYS A 129 8.48 -9.93 -0.19
C LYS A 129 7.66 -8.80 -0.77
N PHE A 130 7.82 -7.62 -0.20
CA PHE A 130 7.17 -6.40 -0.65
C PHE A 130 8.23 -5.37 -1.01
N GLN A 131 8.07 -4.71 -2.16
CA GLN A 131 8.79 -3.48 -2.44
C GLN A 131 7.96 -2.31 -1.90
N LEU A 132 8.50 -1.61 -0.91
CA LEU A 132 7.92 -0.40 -0.35
C LEU A 132 8.54 0.84 -0.98
N ILE A 133 7.78 1.93 -0.95
CA ILE A 133 8.23 3.24 -1.39
C ILE A 133 8.11 4.22 -0.22
N ASN A 134 8.99 5.21 -0.13
CA ASN A 134 8.99 6.21 0.93
C ASN A 134 7.85 7.23 0.73
N GLN A 135 6.79 7.09 1.52
CA GLN A 135 5.60 7.92 1.45
C GLN A 135 5.30 8.69 2.75
N ARG A 136 6.36 9.18 3.43
CA ARG A 136 6.34 10.08 4.61
C ARG A 136 6.19 9.45 5.99
N GLN A 137 5.59 8.26 6.08
CA GLN A 137 5.27 7.64 7.36
C GLN A 137 5.95 6.28 7.51
N ASP A 138 5.95 5.77 8.73
CA ASP A 138 6.37 4.41 9.03
C ASP A 138 5.35 3.38 8.53
N PHE A 139 5.71 2.11 8.63
CA PHE A 139 4.91 0.97 8.16
C PHE A 139 4.77 -0.08 9.25
N SER A 140 3.62 -0.74 9.28
CA SER A 140 3.42 -2.01 10.00
C SER A 140 2.75 -3.03 9.09
N PHE A 141 2.98 -4.31 9.38
CA PHE A 141 2.35 -5.42 8.68
C PHE A 141 1.41 -6.13 9.63
N ALA A 142 0.22 -6.45 9.15
CA ALA A 142 -0.80 -7.08 9.94
C ALA A 142 -1.33 -8.32 9.22
N LEU A 143 -1.43 -9.43 9.95
CA LEU A 143 -1.95 -10.69 9.45
C LEU A 143 -3.42 -10.83 9.85
N PHE A 144 -4.24 -11.15 8.88
CA PHE A 144 -5.68 -11.30 9.01
C PHE A 144 -6.14 -12.68 8.60
N THR A 145 -7.20 -13.14 9.26
CA THR A 145 -7.98 -14.32 8.87
C THR A 145 -9.43 -13.94 8.53
N GLY A 146 -10.20 -14.89 7.98
CA GLY A 146 -11.63 -14.66 7.66
C GLY A 146 -11.86 -13.86 6.37
N GLY A 147 -10.83 -13.83 5.52
CA GLY A 147 -10.90 -13.23 4.19
C GLY A 147 -11.05 -11.71 4.20
N LEU A 148 -11.36 -11.17 3.03
CA LEU A 148 -11.47 -9.72 2.83
C LEU A 148 -12.83 -9.16 3.31
N LEU A 149 -13.86 -10.00 3.46
CA LEU A 149 -15.22 -9.57 3.80
C LEU A 149 -15.52 -9.57 5.31
N ASN A 150 -14.88 -10.46 6.07
CA ASN A 150 -15.02 -10.53 7.53
C ASN A 150 -13.64 -10.65 8.22
N PRO A 151 -12.73 -9.68 7.99
CA PRO A 151 -11.35 -9.80 8.43
C PRO A 151 -11.21 -9.79 9.95
N LYS A 152 -10.31 -10.62 10.47
CA LYS A 152 -9.93 -10.69 11.88
C LYS A 152 -8.43 -10.51 12.01
N LEU A 153 -8.00 -9.46 12.70
CA LEU A 153 -6.59 -9.17 12.94
C LEU A 153 -6.04 -10.13 14.01
N ILE A 154 -5.10 -11.00 13.63
CA ILE A 154 -4.52 -12.00 14.53
C ILE A 154 -3.08 -11.67 14.97
N ALA A 155 -2.34 -10.88 14.20
CA ALA A 155 -0.99 -10.45 14.57
C ALA A 155 -0.56 -9.14 13.88
N VAL A 156 0.31 -8.37 14.52
CA VAL A 156 0.89 -7.10 14.01
C VAL A 156 2.40 -7.14 14.19
N SER A 157 3.14 -6.68 13.18
CA SER A 157 4.60 -6.55 13.25
C SER A 157 5.02 -5.31 14.04
N ILE A 158 6.31 -5.23 14.37
CA ILE A 158 6.91 -3.95 14.74
C ILE A 158 6.76 -2.91 13.62
N ALA A 159 6.85 -1.63 13.97
CA ALA A 159 6.98 -0.56 13.00
C ALA A 159 8.36 -0.61 12.32
N ILE A 160 8.39 -0.35 11.02
CA ILE A 160 9.60 -0.15 10.22
C ILE A 160 9.52 1.19 9.48
N ALA A 161 10.64 1.82 9.18
CA ALA A 161 10.64 3.13 8.54
C ALA A 161 11.84 3.33 7.59
N PHE A 162 11.68 4.24 6.64
CA PHE A 162 12.82 4.80 5.92
C PHE A 162 13.66 5.67 6.86
N ALA A 163 14.97 5.74 6.62
CA ALA A 163 15.89 6.52 7.44
C ALA A 163 15.53 8.01 7.48
N ASN A 164 15.02 8.53 6.36
CA ASN A 164 14.39 9.85 6.31
C ASN A 164 13.00 9.74 5.65
N PRO A 165 11.93 9.51 6.42
CA PRO A 165 10.58 9.44 5.87
C PRO A 165 10.17 10.74 5.16
N LYS A 166 10.68 11.89 5.61
CA LYS A 166 10.29 13.22 5.11
C LYS A 166 11.04 13.66 3.84
N ALA A 167 11.97 12.84 3.35
CA ALA A 167 12.81 13.16 2.20
C ALA A 167 11.99 13.66 0.98
N PRO A 168 12.51 14.62 0.20
CA PRO A 168 11.87 15.03 -1.05
C PRO A 168 11.97 13.89 -2.08
N VAL A 169 10.82 13.42 -2.58
CA VAL A 169 10.71 12.24 -3.44
C VAL A 169 9.76 12.48 -4.61
N TYR A 170 9.88 11.62 -5.63
CA TYR A 170 9.01 11.55 -6.81
C TYR A 170 8.84 12.87 -7.58
N PRO A 171 9.96 13.52 -8.01
CA PRO A 171 9.88 14.72 -8.81
C PRO A 171 9.16 14.44 -10.15
N ARG A 172 8.27 15.35 -10.53
CA ARG A 172 7.52 15.33 -11.78
C ARG A 172 7.79 16.63 -12.53
N LEU A 173 8.07 16.50 -13.81
CA LEU A 173 8.26 17.63 -14.71
C LEU A 173 6.96 17.91 -15.46
N ALA A 174 6.63 19.18 -15.58
CA ALA A 174 5.54 19.64 -16.43
C ALA A 174 5.96 20.95 -17.11
N GLN A 175 5.42 21.20 -18.30
CA GLN A 175 5.61 22.48 -18.97
C GLN A 175 4.95 23.59 -18.15
N GLY A 176 5.66 24.69 -17.98
CA GLY A 176 5.16 25.87 -17.30
C GLY A 176 4.22 26.70 -18.20
N LYS A 177 4.03 27.96 -17.82
CA LYS A 177 3.12 28.86 -18.53
C LYS A 177 3.61 29.27 -19.92
N SER A 178 4.93 29.24 -20.12
CA SER A 178 5.60 29.63 -21.36
C SER A 178 6.42 28.47 -21.92
N TRP A 179 6.73 28.52 -23.22
CA TRP A 179 7.51 27.48 -23.92
C TRP A 179 8.91 27.25 -23.33
N ASN A 180 9.47 28.26 -22.66
CA ASN A 180 10.78 28.26 -22.01
C ASN A 180 10.71 28.10 -20.48
N GLU A 181 9.55 27.68 -19.93
CA GLU A 181 9.36 27.43 -18.51
C GLU A 181 9.06 25.96 -18.28
N MET A 182 9.70 25.36 -17.27
CA MET A 182 9.43 24.01 -16.81
C MET A 182 9.26 24.02 -15.30
N THR A 183 8.20 23.38 -14.81
CA THR A 183 7.92 23.25 -13.38
C THR A 183 8.41 21.90 -12.88
N VAL A 184 9.02 21.90 -11.69
CA VAL A 184 9.36 20.70 -10.94
C VAL A 184 8.41 20.62 -9.76
N THR A 185 7.64 19.55 -9.67
CA THR A 185 6.77 19.26 -8.51
C THR A 185 7.26 18.00 -7.82
N TRP A 186 7.46 18.03 -6.51
CA TRP A 186 7.84 16.86 -5.71
C TRP A 186 6.99 16.80 -4.45
N THR A 187 7.12 15.71 -3.69
CA THR A 187 6.47 15.56 -2.39
C THR A 187 7.52 15.41 -1.31
N SER A 188 7.32 16.04 -0.15
CA SER A 188 8.16 15.87 1.04
C SER A 188 7.29 15.77 2.28
N GLY A 189 7.88 15.43 3.42
CA GLY A 189 7.21 15.53 4.72
C GLY A 189 7.48 16.84 5.45
N TYR A 190 8.35 17.72 4.92
CA TYR A 190 8.74 18.95 5.59
C TYR A 190 7.73 20.06 5.33
N ASP A 191 7.19 20.63 6.41
CA ASP A 191 6.41 21.85 6.33
C ASP A 191 7.29 23.09 6.09
N ILE A 192 6.69 24.18 5.60
CA ILE A 192 7.36 25.47 5.39
C ILE A 192 7.96 26.05 6.68
N THR A 193 7.43 25.68 7.86
CA THR A 193 8.01 26.09 9.15
C THR A 193 9.23 25.26 9.54
N GLU A 194 9.42 24.09 8.93
CA GLU A 194 10.49 23.14 9.26
C GLU A 194 11.68 23.24 8.30
N ALA A 195 11.43 23.51 7.02
CA ALA A 195 12.46 23.65 6.00
C ALA A 195 12.04 24.64 4.91
N TYR A 196 13.04 25.34 4.35
CA TYR A 196 12.83 26.21 3.18
C TYR A 196 12.95 25.40 1.88
N PRO A 197 11.88 25.21 1.10
CA PRO A 197 11.92 24.40 -0.10
C PRO A 197 12.46 25.17 -1.30
N PHE A 198 13.42 24.58 -2.02
CA PHE A 198 14.01 25.14 -3.23
C PHE A 198 14.45 24.04 -4.20
N VAL A 199 14.62 24.41 -5.47
CA VAL A 199 15.28 23.58 -6.48
C VAL A 199 16.61 24.23 -6.83
N GLU A 200 17.68 23.43 -6.86
CA GLU A 200 18.95 23.84 -7.45
C GLU A 200 19.03 23.27 -8.87
N TRP A 201 19.19 24.13 -9.87
CA TRP A 201 19.15 23.75 -11.28
C TRP A 201 20.10 24.61 -12.11
N GLY A 202 20.44 24.15 -13.31
CA GLY A 202 21.32 24.88 -14.23
C GLY A 202 21.72 24.03 -15.42
N MET A 203 22.42 24.64 -16.38
CA MET A 203 23.04 23.89 -17.46
C MET A 203 24.10 22.95 -16.89
N LYS A 204 24.16 21.73 -17.42
CA LYS A 204 25.20 20.77 -17.06
C LYS A 204 26.58 21.45 -17.19
N TRP A 205 27.45 21.25 -16.19
CA TRP A 205 28.80 21.83 -16.13
C TRP A 205 28.88 23.34 -15.84
N ARG A 206 27.77 23.99 -15.47
CA ARG A 206 27.76 25.35 -14.92
C ARG A 206 27.39 25.30 -13.43
N PRO A 207 27.78 26.30 -12.62
CA PRO A 207 27.24 26.46 -11.28
C PRO A 207 25.71 26.51 -11.32
N GLY A 208 25.07 25.76 -10.43
CA GLY A 208 23.62 25.78 -10.29
C GLY A 208 23.14 27.10 -9.69
N VAL A 209 21.89 27.46 -10.00
CA VAL A 209 21.16 28.53 -9.35
C VAL A 209 20.02 27.92 -8.52
N ARG A 210 19.66 28.59 -7.43
CA ARG A 210 18.56 28.15 -6.55
C ARG A 210 17.33 28.98 -6.82
N THR A 211 16.19 28.32 -6.92
CA THR A 211 14.87 28.95 -7.06
C THR A 211 13.95 28.44 -5.97
N ALA A 212 13.26 29.35 -5.29
CA ALA A 212 12.31 29.02 -4.25
C ALA A 212 11.11 28.23 -4.79
N ALA A 213 10.48 27.43 -3.92
CA ALA A 213 9.31 26.65 -4.27
C ALA A 213 8.07 27.08 -3.49
N GLY A 214 6.93 27.13 -4.17
CA GLY A 214 5.63 27.19 -3.49
C GLY A 214 5.30 25.83 -2.88
N THR A 215 4.69 25.83 -1.68
CA THR A 215 4.23 24.61 -1.00
C THR A 215 2.71 24.62 -0.92
N VAL A 216 2.09 23.50 -1.26
CA VAL A 216 0.65 23.29 -1.15
C VAL A 216 0.38 21.94 -0.50
N THR A 217 -0.68 21.87 0.29
CA THR A 217 -1.15 20.65 0.94
C THR A 217 -2.69 20.69 1.04
N PHE A 218 -3.30 19.55 1.36
CA PHE A 218 -4.73 19.44 1.64
C PHE A 218 -4.93 18.55 2.86
N ASP A 219 -5.95 18.84 3.65
CA ASP A 219 -6.34 18.06 4.81
C ASP A 219 -7.56 17.18 4.51
N ARG A 220 -7.98 16.41 5.51
CA ARG A 220 -9.11 15.49 5.40
C ARG A 220 -10.41 16.22 5.08
N GLU A 221 -10.57 17.42 5.59
CA GLU A 221 -11.74 18.28 5.46
C GLU A 221 -11.88 18.84 4.04
N SER A 222 -10.76 18.98 3.33
CA SER A 222 -10.69 19.43 1.93
C SER A 222 -11.26 18.43 0.91
N ILE A 223 -11.60 17.21 1.33
CA ILE A 223 -12.01 16.13 0.43
C ILE A 223 -13.52 15.90 0.44
N CYS A 224 -14.10 15.84 -0.76
CA CYS A 224 -15.50 15.49 -0.93
C CYS A 224 -15.76 13.98 -0.70
N GLY A 225 -16.77 13.64 0.09
CA GLY A 225 -17.30 12.28 0.25
C GLY A 225 -16.80 11.49 1.47
N MET A 226 -17.68 10.68 2.05
CA MET A 226 -17.46 9.91 3.29
C MET A 226 -16.56 8.67 3.10
N ALA A 227 -16.45 8.15 1.87
CA ALA A 227 -15.61 6.99 1.53
C ALA A 227 -14.10 7.33 1.51
N ASN A 228 -13.76 8.60 1.27
CA ASN A 228 -12.38 9.03 1.20
C ASN A 228 -11.76 9.22 2.59
N THR A 229 -12.58 9.32 3.63
CA THR A 229 -12.15 9.40 5.03
C THR A 229 -11.39 8.16 5.52
N LYS A 230 -11.43 7.05 4.78
CA LYS A 230 -10.82 5.75 5.16
C LYS A 230 -9.70 5.29 4.20
N ILE A 231 -9.47 5.99 3.08
CA ILE A 231 -8.66 5.50 1.95
C ILE A 231 -7.54 6.50 1.54
N PHE A 232 -6.99 7.30 2.45
CA PHE A 232 -5.85 8.19 2.12
C PHE A 232 -4.49 7.48 2.14
N ASN A 233 -4.42 6.35 1.44
CA ASN A 233 -3.15 5.78 0.96
C ASN A 233 -3.19 5.40 -0.53
N ILE A 234 -4.24 5.80 -1.26
CA ILE A 234 -4.21 5.63 -2.72
C ILE A 234 -3.29 6.70 -3.32
N ILE A 235 -2.14 6.24 -3.79
CA ILE A 235 -1.34 6.94 -4.80
C ILE A 235 -2.21 6.98 -6.06
N SER A 236 -2.90 8.10 -6.30
CA SER A 236 -3.52 8.36 -7.60
C SER A 236 -2.40 8.77 -8.57
N GLN A 237 -1.93 7.81 -9.38
CA GLN A 237 -1.29 8.08 -10.66
C GLN A 237 -2.43 8.30 -11.67
N LYS A 238 -2.44 9.45 -12.33
CA LYS A 238 -3.20 9.65 -13.56
C LYS A 238 -2.24 9.45 -14.72
#